data_AF-A0A075FPR9-F1
#
_entry.id   AF-A0A075FPR9-F1
#
_cell.length_a   1.000
_cell.length_b   1.000
_cell.length_c   1.000
_cell.angle_alpha   90.00
_cell.angle_beta   90.00
_cell.angle_gamma   90.00
#
_symmetry.space_group_name_H-M   'P 1'
#
loop_
_entity.id
_entity.type
_entity.pdbx_description
1 polymer ?
#
loop_
_entity_poly.entity_id
_entity_poly.type
_entity_poly.pdbx_seq_one_letter_code
_entity_poly.pdbx_strand_id
1 'polypeptide(L)'
;MLPSGFLNKNAKVMIGPGVVVNPEVFFKEIQEFGVSDRALLDKHCGIIEQNHLDQDSKGRLKEKIGSTGSGTGPANAERAMRTLKMAKDVESLSSYITDVPDQINSALKNQENILVEGTQGTHLSLWHGTYPFVTSKDVTASGICADIGLGPKNVNEVLVVFKAYLTRVGTGPMPNELDANETEQKGWAEFGTVTGRPRRAAEFDFDLALRAIMLNSATQVAITKLDVRFPECAGVKSISDLDNNAKSFIKNIEDKLKVPVTLIGTGPLIDDVIDIRA
;
A
#
# COMPACT_ATOMS: atom_id res chain seq x y z
N MET A 1 9.50 4.08 1.70
CA MET A 1 9.42 3.78 3.14
C MET A 1 9.17 5.15 3.82
N LEU A 2 9.09 5.21 5.15
CA LEU A 2 8.32 6.21 5.91
C LEU A 2 6.84 6.31 5.48
N PRO A 3 5.89 6.34 6.44
CA PRO A 3 4.49 6.57 6.12
C PRO A 3 4.27 7.89 5.37
N SER A 4 3.37 7.87 4.38
CA SER A 4 2.98 9.00 3.53
C SER A 4 2.41 10.19 4.32
N GLY A 5 1.99 9.97 5.58
CA GLY A 5 1.55 10.99 6.52
C GLY A 5 2.62 12.02 6.93
N PHE A 6 3.85 11.93 6.40
CA PHE A 6 4.90 12.92 6.64
C PHE A 6 4.52 14.35 6.23
N LEU A 7 3.52 14.56 5.37
CA LEU A 7 3.05 15.92 5.03
C LEU A 7 2.42 16.65 6.24
N ASN A 8 1.88 15.90 7.22
CA ASN A 8 1.38 16.49 8.45
C ASN A 8 2.52 16.73 9.44
N LYS A 9 2.87 18.01 9.66
CA LYS A 9 3.95 18.43 10.57
C LYS A 9 3.70 18.07 12.03
N ASN A 10 2.44 17.88 12.41
CA ASN A 10 2.05 17.54 13.78
C ASN A 10 1.97 16.02 14.02
N ALA A 11 2.16 15.21 12.98
CA ALA A 11 2.09 13.76 13.09
C ALA A 11 3.47 13.14 13.30
N LYS A 12 3.57 12.21 14.25
CA LYS A 12 4.67 11.24 14.30
C LYS A 12 4.52 10.27 13.12
N VAL A 13 5.63 9.89 12.50
CA VAL A 13 5.65 8.88 11.44
C VAL A 13 6.44 7.67 11.93
N MET A 14 5.74 6.55 12.11
CA MET A 14 6.26 5.38 12.83
C MET A 14 6.27 4.12 11.95
N ILE A 15 7.28 3.28 12.12
CA ILE A 15 7.39 1.98 11.44
C ILE A 15 7.26 0.85 12.46
N GLY A 16 6.24 0.00 12.30
CA GLY A 16 5.95 -1.09 13.24
C GLY A 16 6.91 -2.29 13.17
N PRO A 17 6.93 -3.14 14.21
CA PRO A 17 7.84 -4.29 14.31
C PRO A 17 7.72 -5.32 13.18
N GLY A 18 6.55 -5.45 12.54
CA GLY A 18 6.33 -6.38 11.41
C GLY A 18 6.94 -5.94 10.08
N VAL A 19 7.60 -4.79 10.05
CA VAL A 19 8.21 -4.21 8.84
C VAL A 19 9.71 -4.53 8.78
N VAL A 20 10.21 -4.76 7.56
CA VAL A 20 11.64 -4.82 7.26
C VAL A 20 12.11 -3.46 6.72
N VAL A 21 13.24 -2.96 7.23
CA VAL A 21 13.73 -1.61 7.02
C VAL A 21 15.09 -1.67 6.34
N ASN A 22 15.26 -0.89 5.26
CA ASN A 22 16.58 -0.62 4.69
C ASN A 22 17.12 0.68 5.33
N PRO A 23 18.17 0.65 6.17
CA PRO A 23 18.64 1.84 6.87
C PRO A 23 19.02 3.01 5.92
N GLU A 24 19.60 2.73 4.75
CA GLU A 24 20.00 3.75 3.79
C GLU A 24 18.79 4.51 3.25
N VAL A 25 17.72 3.79 2.87
CA VAL A 25 16.47 4.38 2.39
C VAL A 25 15.79 5.16 3.53
N PHE A 26 15.85 4.65 4.77
CA PHE A 26 15.23 5.30 5.93
C PHE A 26 15.87 6.66 6.21
N PHE A 27 17.20 6.73 6.26
CA PHE A 27 17.91 8.00 6.47
C PHE A 27 17.73 8.96 5.30
N LYS A 28 17.74 8.44 4.06
CA LYS A 28 17.48 9.26 2.87
C LYS A 28 16.10 9.93 2.96
N GLU A 29 15.05 9.18 3.26
CA GLU A 29 13.68 9.71 3.33
C GLU A 29 13.50 10.64 4.54
N ILE A 30 14.18 10.40 5.67
CA ILE A 30 14.21 11.35 6.80
C ILE A 30 14.72 12.72 6.35
N GLN A 31 15.83 12.73 5.61
CA GLN A 31 16.44 13.96 5.11
C GLN A 31 15.57 14.62 4.05
N GLU A 32 15.06 13.83 3.09
CA GLU A 32 14.24 14.31 1.98
C GLU A 32 12.92 14.93 2.46
N PHE A 33 12.28 14.33 3.47
CA PHE A 33 10.99 14.78 3.99
C PHE A 33 11.10 15.74 5.18
N GLY A 34 12.32 15.94 5.73
CA GLY A 34 12.55 16.84 6.86
C GLY A 34 11.83 16.41 8.14
N VAL A 35 11.96 15.13 8.52
CA VAL A 35 11.19 14.51 9.62
C VAL A 35 12.04 13.91 10.73
N SER A 36 13.29 14.36 10.86
CA SER A 36 14.27 13.80 11.80
C SER A 36 13.83 13.81 13.27
N ASP A 37 12.94 14.71 13.65
CA ASP A 37 12.42 14.90 15.00
C ASP A 37 11.18 14.06 15.33
N ARG A 38 10.57 13.41 14.32
CA ARG A 38 9.28 12.72 14.46
C ARG A 38 9.16 11.40 13.69
N ALA A 39 10.22 11.01 12.97
CA ALA A 39 10.35 9.67 12.40
C ALA A 39 10.86 8.69 13.43
N LEU A 40 10.16 7.58 13.60
CA LEU A 40 10.49 6.54 14.58
C LEU A 40 10.32 5.16 13.95
N LEU A 41 11.05 4.17 14.47
CA LEU A 41 10.84 2.77 14.14
C LEU A 41 10.89 1.88 15.39
N ASP A 42 10.25 0.73 15.32
CA ASP A 42 10.30 -0.23 16.40
C ASP A 42 11.67 -0.92 16.48
N LYS A 43 12.13 -1.17 17.71
CA LYS A 43 13.36 -1.91 18.00
C LYS A 43 13.41 -3.31 17.35
N HIS A 44 12.26 -3.91 17.03
CA HIS A 44 12.12 -5.23 16.41
C HIS A 44 11.88 -5.20 14.89
N CYS A 45 11.97 -4.03 14.24
CA CYS A 45 12.01 -4.01 12.77
C CYS A 45 13.21 -4.83 12.27
N GLY A 46 12.98 -5.67 11.26
CA GLY A 46 14.04 -6.46 10.64
C GLY A 46 14.88 -5.61 9.69
N ILE A 47 16.18 -5.87 9.56
CA ILE A 47 17.09 -5.04 8.76
C ILE A 47 17.39 -5.67 7.40
N ILE A 48 17.15 -4.90 6.34
CA ILE A 48 17.54 -5.28 4.98
C ILE A 48 19.01 -4.90 4.77
N GLU A 49 19.86 -5.90 4.62
CA GLU A 49 21.27 -5.79 4.26
C GLU A 49 21.51 -5.99 2.76
N GLN A 50 22.71 -5.64 2.29
CA GLN A 50 23.08 -5.71 0.86
C GLN A 50 22.88 -7.11 0.26
N ASN A 51 23.21 -8.16 1.01
CA ASN A 51 23.01 -9.55 0.58
C ASN A 51 21.54 -9.84 0.23
N HIS A 52 20.58 -9.26 0.94
CA HIS A 52 19.16 -9.40 0.61
C HIS A 52 18.81 -8.74 -0.72
N LEU A 53 19.34 -7.53 -0.97
CA LEU A 53 19.14 -6.82 -2.24
C LEU A 53 19.69 -7.63 -3.42
N ASP A 54 20.88 -8.20 -3.25
CA ASP A 54 21.57 -8.98 -4.27
C ASP A 54 20.81 -10.28 -4.60
N GLN A 55 20.33 -10.99 -3.57
CA GLN A 55 19.53 -12.20 -3.74
C GLN A 55 18.19 -11.92 -4.40
N ASP A 56 17.51 -10.84 -4.01
CA ASP A 56 16.20 -10.46 -4.53
C ASP A 56 16.25 -9.96 -5.98
N SER A 57 17.43 -9.49 -6.41
CA SER A 57 17.68 -8.95 -7.75
C SER A 57 18.15 -9.97 -8.78
N LYS A 58 18.27 -11.25 -8.42
CA LYS A 58 18.81 -12.31 -9.28
C LYS A 58 17.94 -13.58 -9.30
N GLY A 59 18.21 -14.44 -10.28
CA GLY A 59 17.62 -15.78 -10.39
C GLY A 59 16.10 -15.80 -10.41
N ARG A 60 15.50 -16.82 -9.80
CA ARG A 60 14.05 -17.07 -9.85
C ARG A 60 13.21 -15.90 -9.32
N LEU A 61 13.66 -15.18 -8.28
CA LEU A 61 12.91 -14.05 -7.71
C LEU A 61 12.78 -12.91 -8.73
N LYS A 62 13.85 -12.57 -9.43
CA LYS A 62 13.83 -11.52 -10.45
C LYS A 62 13.14 -11.97 -11.73
N GLU A 63 13.50 -13.14 -12.23
CA GLU A 63 13.10 -13.60 -13.57
C GLU A 63 11.68 -14.17 -13.60
N LYS A 64 11.35 -15.04 -12.63
CA LYS A 64 10.06 -15.74 -12.63
C LYS A 64 8.99 -15.00 -11.85
N ILE A 65 9.32 -14.42 -10.69
CA ILE A 65 8.33 -13.72 -9.86
C ILE A 65 8.24 -12.24 -10.25
N GLY A 66 9.36 -11.65 -10.68
CA GLY A 66 9.43 -10.24 -11.00
C GLY A 66 9.56 -9.38 -9.74
N SER A 67 10.36 -9.81 -8.76
CA SER A 67 10.62 -9.04 -7.54
C SER A 67 11.15 -7.63 -7.84
N THR A 68 10.89 -6.71 -6.91
CA THR A 68 11.36 -5.32 -6.96
C THR A 68 12.88 -5.24 -6.83
N GLY A 69 13.53 -6.21 -6.16
CA GLY A 69 14.94 -6.15 -5.81
C GLY A 69 15.20 -5.33 -4.55
N SER A 70 14.16 -5.06 -3.75
CA SER A 70 14.27 -4.29 -2.51
C SER A 70 14.74 -5.14 -1.33
N GLY A 71 14.99 -6.45 -1.51
CA GLY A 71 15.50 -7.34 -0.47
C GLY A 71 14.45 -7.81 0.53
N THR A 72 13.18 -7.49 0.31
CA THR A 72 12.08 -7.80 1.24
C THR A 72 11.83 -9.30 1.34
N GLY A 73 11.92 -10.03 0.22
CA GLY A 73 11.77 -11.48 0.19
C GLY A 73 12.83 -12.21 1.03
N PRO A 74 14.12 -12.07 0.69
CA PRO A 74 15.21 -12.68 1.45
C PRO A 74 15.24 -12.27 2.93
N ALA A 75 15.02 -10.99 3.24
CA ALA A 75 14.98 -10.54 4.64
C ALA A 75 13.84 -11.22 5.43
N ASN A 76 12.64 -11.35 4.85
CA ASN A 76 11.55 -12.07 5.52
C ASN A 76 11.81 -13.57 5.64
N ALA A 77 12.53 -14.18 4.70
CA ALA A 77 12.97 -15.56 4.80
C ALA A 77 13.92 -15.76 5.99
N GLU A 78 14.93 -14.90 6.15
CA GLU A 78 15.81 -14.91 7.31
C GLU A 78 15.06 -14.64 8.62
N ARG A 79 14.06 -13.76 8.59
CA ARG A 79 13.19 -13.49 9.75
C ARG A 79 12.45 -14.75 10.18
N ALA A 80 11.85 -15.48 9.23
CA ALA A 80 11.19 -16.76 9.50
C ALA A 80 12.18 -17.81 10.05
N MET A 81 13.42 -17.78 9.56
CA MET A 81 14.51 -18.62 10.06
C MET A 81 15.12 -18.12 11.38
N ARG A 82 14.68 -16.96 11.89
CA ARG A 82 15.12 -16.34 13.15
C ARG A 82 16.61 -15.95 13.16
N THR A 83 17.15 -15.62 11.98
CA THR A 83 18.56 -15.21 11.81
C THR A 83 18.71 -13.75 11.38
N LEU A 84 17.62 -13.07 11.05
CA LEU A 84 17.64 -11.68 10.60
C LEU A 84 18.09 -10.73 11.72
N LYS A 85 18.96 -9.77 11.36
CA LYS A 85 19.35 -8.65 12.23
C LYS A 85 18.18 -7.71 12.52
N MET A 86 18.08 -7.20 13.74
CA MET A 86 17.01 -6.29 14.15
C MET A 86 17.50 -4.84 14.28
N ALA A 87 16.57 -3.88 14.26
CA ALA A 87 16.90 -2.46 14.37
C ALA A 87 17.66 -2.09 15.64
N LYS A 88 17.33 -2.73 16.78
CA LYS A 88 18.09 -2.59 18.03
C LYS A 88 19.57 -2.95 17.95
N ASP A 89 19.96 -3.74 16.93
CA ASP A 89 21.33 -4.19 16.73
C ASP A 89 22.12 -3.26 15.77
N VAL A 90 21.53 -2.13 15.38
CA VAL A 90 22.12 -1.14 14.46
C VAL A 90 22.29 0.19 15.19
N GLU A 91 23.54 0.52 15.56
CA GLU A 91 23.87 1.70 16.39
C GLU A 91 23.37 3.02 15.81
N SER A 92 23.46 3.20 14.48
CA SER A 92 23.00 4.42 13.80
C SER A 92 21.49 4.66 13.91
N LEU A 93 20.69 3.63 14.21
CA LEU A 93 19.23 3.75 14.38
C LEU A 93 18.84 4.11 15.82
N SER A 94 19.78 4.10 16.78
CA SER A 94 19.49 4.23 18.22
C SER A 94 18.63 5.44 18.58
N SER A 95 18.84 6.61 17.96
CA SER A 95 18.07 7.83 18.21
C SER A 95 16.64 7.81 17.67
N TYR A 96 16.30 6.84 16.82
CA TYR A 96 14.99 6.70 16.17
C TYR A 96 14.17 5.52 16.70
N ILE A 97 14.75 4.72 17.59
CA ILE A 97 14.10 3.54 18.16
C ILE A 97 13.04 3.94 19.16
N THR A 98 11.87 3.33 19.05
CA THR A 98 10.79 3.41 20.03
C THR A 98 10.12 2.05 20.22
N ASP A 99 9.11 2.00 21.08
CA ASP A 99 8.17 0.88 21.21
C ASP A 99 6.86 1.28 20.51
N VAL A 100 6.73 0.90 19.23
CA VAL A 100 5.62 1.37 18.39
C VAL A 100 4.27 0.83 18.87
N PRO A 101 4.14 -0.46 19.26
CA PRO A 101 2.91 -0.96 19.89
C PRO A 101 2.52 -0.15 21.12
N ASP A 102 3.47 0.20 22.01
CA ASP A 102 3.17 1.01 23.19
C ASP A 102 2.73 2.44 22.83
N GLN A 103 3.41 3.10 21.88
CA GLN A 103 3.01 4.43 21.38
C GLN A 103 1.59 4.43 20.81
N ILE A 104 1.26 3.43 19.98
CA ILE A 104 -0.06 3.29 19.35
C ILE A 104 -1.15 3.05 20.41
N ASN A 105 -0.93 2.13 21.35
CA ASN A 105 -1.94 1.82 22.35
C ASN A 105 -2.08 2.94 23.40
N SER A 106 -1.02 3.71 23.66
CA SER A 106 -1.09 4.93 24.46
C SER A 106 -1.90 6.03 23.76
N ALA A 107 -1.67 6.25 22.47
CA ALA A 107 -2.45 7.19 21.66
C ALA A 107 -3.94 6.81 21.64
N LEU A 108 -4.27 5.51 21.49
CA LEU A 108 -5.66 5.03 21.59
C LEU A 108 -6.29 5.35 22.96
N LYS A 109 -5.57 5.12 24.06
CA LYS A 109 -6.05 5.42 25.41
C LYS A 109 -6.30 6.93 25.60
N ASN A 110 -5.49 7.76 24.95
CA ASN A 110 -5.63 9.21 24.95
C ASN A 110 -6.66 9.74 23.93
N GLN A 111 -7.36 8.85 23.21
CA GLN A 111 -8.33 9.21 22.18
C GLN A 111 -7.71 10.01 21.02
N GLU A 112 -6.44 9.75 20.72
CA GLU A 112 -5.74 10.33 19.59
C GLU A 112 -6.05 9.58 18.29
N ASN A 113 -5.96 10.29 17.16
CA ASN A 113 -6.18 9.70 15.84
C ASN A 113 -4.93 8.94 15.36
N ILE A 114 -5.14 7.73 14.85
CA ILE A 114 -4.08 6.88 14.30
C ILE A 114 -4.46 6.49 12.88
N LEU A 115 -3.61 6.84 11.92
CA LEU A 115 -3.72 6.41 10.54
C LEU A 115 -2.66 5.34 10.25
N VAL A 116 -3.10 4.19 9.78
CA VAL A 116 -2.22 3.05 9.47
C VAL A 116 -2.16 2.85 7.96
N GLU A 117 -0.96 2.89 7.40
CA GLU A 117 -0.72 2.67 5.98
C GLU A 117 -0.23 1.24 5.73
N GLY A 118 -0.94 0.52 4.87
CA GLY A 118 -0.59 -0.84 4.46
C GLY A 118 0.25 -0.89 3.18
N THR A 119 1.01 -1.97 3.03
CA THR A 119 1.58 -2.37 1.74
C THR A 119 1.36 -3.87 1.57
N GLN A 120 1.09 -4.45 0.41
CA GLN A 120 0.75 -3.89 -0.90
C GLN A 120 -0.79 -4.00 -1.12
N GLY A 121 -1.25 -4.35 -2.34
CA GLY A 121 -2.66 -4.66 -2.60
C GLY A 121 -3.02 -6.11 -2.27
N THR A 122 -4.27 -6.38 -1.88
CA THR A 122 -4.73 -7.68 -1.34
C THR A 122 -4.34 -8.91 -2.17
N HIS A 123 -4.39 -8.81 -3.50
CA HIS A 123 -4.05 -9.94 -4.39
C HIS A 123 -2.55 -10.22 -4.54
N LEU A 124 -1.71 -9.45 -3.84
CA LEU A 124 -0.30 -9.75 -3.59
C LEU A 124 -0.04 -10.37 -2.21
N SER A 125 -1.08 -10.65 -1.42
CA SER A 125 -0.95 -11.38 -0.15
C SER A 125 -0.26 -12.73 -0.36
N LEU A 126 0.69 -13.07 0.52
CA LEU A 126 1.34 -14.38 0.53
C LEU A 126 0.34 -15.54 0.65
N TRP A 127 -0.79 -15.31 1.33
CA TRP A 127 -1.80 -16.34 1.60
C TRP A 127 -2.96 -16.32 0.63
N HIS A 128 -3.40 -15.12 0.24
CA HIS A 128 -4.65 -14.91 -0.47
C HIS A 128 -4.48 -14.38 -1.89
N GLY A 129 -3.24 -14.12 -2.31
CA GLY A 129 -2.91 -13.65 -3.65
C GLY A 129 -2.64 -14.78 -4.64
N THR A 130 -2.13 -14.40 -5.81
CA THR A 130 -1.82 -15.33 -6.91
C THR A 130 -0.49 -16.06 -6.71
N TYR A 131 -0.34 -16.82 -5.62
CA TYR A 131 0.90 -17.54 -5.31
C TYR A 131 1.37 -18.41 -6.49
N PRO A 132 2.66 -18.39 -6.87
CA PRO A 132 3.80 -17.77 -6.18
C PRO A 132 4.07 -16.30 -6.55
N PHE A 133 3.24 -15.67 -7.36
CA PHE A 133 3.42 -14.29 -7.84
C PHE A 133 2.82 -13.27 -6.86
N VAL A 134 3.36 -13.27 -5.65
CA VAL A 134 2.89 -12.50 -4.49
C VAL A 134 4.08 -11.91 -3.74
N THR A 135 3.81 -11.06 -2.77
CA THR A 135 4.83 -10.56 -1.83
C THR A 135 5.18 -11.62 -0.78
N SER A 136 6.16 -11.33 0.08
CA SER A 136 6.65 -12.26 1.10
C SER A 136 5.88 -12.23 2.42
N LYS A 137 4.70 -11.61 2.48
CA LYS A 137 3.86 -11.51 3.69
C LYS A 137 2.39 -11.32 3.37
N ASP A 138 1.53 -11.41 4.39
CA ASP A 138 0.15 -10.96 4.25
C ASP A 138 0.06 -9.43 4.19
N VAL A 139 -0.91 -8.95 3.43
CA VAL A 139 -1.14 -7.52 3.17
C VAL A 139 -2.59 -7.12 3.38
N THR A 140 -3.38 -7.98 4.04
CA THR A 140 -4.73 -7.62 4.47
C THR A 140 -4.69 -6.67 5.66
N ALA A 141 -5.81 -6.03 5.96
CA ALA A 141 -6.01 -5.18 7.14
C ALA A 141 -5.57 -5.87 8.44
N SER A 142 -5.86 -7.18 8.58
CA SER A 142 -5.43 -7.98 9.73
C SER A 142 -3.90 -8.12 9.80
N GLY A 143 -3.25 -8.38 8.67
CA GLY A 143 -1.78 -8.43 8.59
C GLY A 143 -1.14 -7.09 8.93
N ILE A 144 -1.71 -6.00 8.42
CA ILE A 144 -1.28 -4.63 8.71
C ILE A 144 -1.42 -4.32 10.21
N CYS A 145 -2.52 -4.72 10.85
CA CYS A 145 -2.70 -4.55 12.29
C CYS A 145 -1.64 -5.32 13.10
N ALA A 146 -1.34 -6.55 12.69
CA ALA A 146 -0.29 -7.36 13.31
C ALA A 146 1.11 -6.71 13.18
N ASP A 147 1.37 -6.01 12.07
CA ASP A 147 2.66 -5.35 11.84
C ASP A 147 2.98 -4.24 12.82
N ILE A 148 1.96 -3.59 13.35
CA ILE A 148 2.10 -2.42 14.23
C ILE A 148 1.73 -2.72 15.69
N GLY A 149 1.27 -3.94 15.99
CA GLY A 149 0.79 -4.30 17.33
C GLY A 149 -0.56 -3.70 17.69
N LEU A 150 -1.44 -3.52 16.70
CA LEU A 150 -2.81 -3.02 16.90
C LEU A 150 -3.78 -4.20 17.03
N GLY A 151 -4.50 -4.27 18.16
CA GLY A 151 -5.54 -5.27 18.35
C GLY A 151 -6.73 -5.06 17.40
N PRO A 152 -7.31 -6.10 16.80
CA PRO A 152 -8.36 -5.95 15.78
C PRO A 152 -9.65 -5.31 16.30
N LYS A 153 -9.92 -5.39 17.61
CA LYS A 153 -11.08 -4.72 18.24
C LYS A 153 -10.93 -3.21 18.34
N ASN A 154 -9.73 -2.69 18.13
CA ASN A 154 -9.42 -1.25 18.20
C ASN A 154 -9.44 -0.59 16.81
N VAL A 155 -9.82 -1.32 15.77
CA VAL A 155 -9.95 -0.78 14.40
C VAL A 155 -11.37 -0.27 14.21
N ASN A 156 -11.51 1.03 13.97
CA ASN A 156 -12.81 1.65 13.71
C ASN A 156 -13.18 1.61 12.22
N GLU A 157 -12.21 1.90 11.34
CA GLU A 157 -12.42 2.01 9.91
C GLU A 157 -11.37 1.21 9.14
N VAL A 158 -11.81 0.59 8.04
CA VAL A 158 -10.94 -0.05 7.06
C VAL A 158 -11.28 0.50 5.68
N LEU A 159 -10.38 1.34 5.16
CA LEU A 159 -10.46 1.89 3.80
C LEU A 159 -9.72 0.98 2.83
N VAL A 160 -10.44 0.40 1.86
CA VAL A 160 -9.83 -0.35 0.75
C VAL A 160 -9.74 0.53 -0.48
N VAL A 161 -8.52 0.71 -0.99
CA VAL A 161 -8.26 1.56 -2.16
C VAL A 161 -8.28 0.72 -3.42
N PHE A 162 -9.14 1.08 -4.37
CA PHE A 162 -9.09 0.58 -5.74
C PHE A 162 -8.69 1.70 -6.69
N LYS A 163 -8.12 1.31 -7.83
CA LYS A 163 -8.08 2.15 -9.02
C LYS A 163 -9.34 1.91 -9.84
N ALA A 164 -9.72 2.87 -10.67
CA ALA A 164 -10.84 2.73 -11.60
C ALA A 164 -10.61 1.63 -12.68
N TYR A 165 -9.40 1.10 -12.79
CA TYR A 165 -9.01 -0.03 -13.63
C TYR A 165 -7.88 -0.82 -12.96
N LEU A 166 -7.66 -2.07 -13.37
CA LEU A 166 -6.63 -2.91 -12.78
C LEU A 166 -5.27 -2.67 -13.40
N THR A 167 -4.23 -2.76 -12.57
CA THR A 167 -2.83 -2.79 -13.04
C THR A 167 -2.03 -3.84 -12.30
N ARG A 168 -1.13 -4.54 -13.01
CA ARG A 168 -0.20 -5.52 -12.43
C ARG A 168 1.24 -5.25 -12.88
N VAL A 169 2.17 -5.31 -11.94
CA VAL A 169 3.62 -5.30 -12.22
C VAL A 169 4.12 -6.74 -12.16
N GLY A 170 5.02 -7.10 -13.08
CA GLY A 170 5.66 -8.41 -13.09
C GLY A 170 4.77 -9.50 -13.69
N THR A 171 5.26 -10.72 -13.59
CA THR A 171 4.67 -11.92 -14.17
C THR A 171 3.47 -12.41 -13.36
N GLY A 172 2.78 -13.41 -13.89
CA GLY A 172 1.63 -14.05 -13.24
C GLY A 172 0.29 -13.73 -13.90
N PRO A 173 -0.78 -14.44 -13.52
CA PRO A 173 -2.04 -14.38 -14.23
C PRO A 173 -2.75 -13.02 -14.06
N MET A 174 -3.31 -12.51 -15.14
CA MET A 174 -4.17 -11.33 -15.14
C MET A 174 -5.31 -11.61 -16.13
N PRO A 175 -6.48 -12.09 -15.65
CA PRO A 175 -7.63 -12.29 -16.51
C PRO A 175 -8.02 -10.98 -17.19
N ASN A 176 -8.47 -11.07 -18.45
CA ASN A 176 -8.91 -9.92 -19.25
C ASN A 176 -7.83 -8.82 -19.40
N GLU A 177 -6.56 -9.21 -19.40
CA GLU A 177 -5.45 -8.30 -19.70
C GLU A 177 -5.64 -7.72 -21.11
N LEU A 178 -5.60 -6.39 -21.18
CA LEU A 178 -5.63 -5.63 -22.42
C LEU A 178 -4.29 -5.76 -23.13
N ASP A 179 -4.32 -5.73 -24.46
CA ASP A 179 -3.06 -5.63 -25.19
C ASP A 179 -2.42 -4.23 -25.02
N ALA A 180 -1.16 -4.11 -25.45
CA ALA A 180 -0.39 -2.88 -25.28
C ALA A 180 -1.01 -1.68 -26.03
N ASN A 181 -1.61 -1.92 -27.21
CA ASN A 181 -2.21 -0.89 -28.04
C ASN A 181 -3.53 -0.41 -27.41
N GLU A 182 -4.37 -1.32 -26.93
CA GLU A 182 -5.59 -0.98 -26.18
C GLU A 182 -5.27 -0.19 -24.91
N THR A 183 -4.23 -0.59 -24.18
CA THR A 183 -3.77 0.09 -22.96
C THR A 183 -3.31 1.52 -23.26
N GLU A 184 -2.55 1.71 -24.35
CA GLU A 184 -2.06 3.01 -24.77
C GLU A 184 -3.19 3.92 -25.28
N GLN A 185 -4.11 3.40 -26.08
CA GLN A 185 -5.29 4.14 -26.56
C GLN A 185 -6.18 4.64 -25.42
N LYS A 186 -6.27 3.87 -24.32
CA LYS A 186 -6.99 4.26 -23.11
C LYS A 186 -6.20 5.24 -22.21
N GLY A 187 -4.92 5.49 -22.49
CA GLY A 187 -4.06 6.30 -21.63
C GLY A 187 -3.70 5.61 -20.30
N TRP A 188 -3.79 4.28 -20.23
CA TRP A 188 -3.60 3.50 -19.00
C TRP A 188 -2.17 2.94 -18.86
N ALA A 189 -1.27 3.32 -19.76
CA ALA A 189 0.13 2.93 -19.71
C ALA A 189 0.79 3.53 -18.45
N GLU A 190 1.16 2.67 -17.51
CA GLU A 190 1.83 3.06 -16.28
C GLU A 190 3.17 2.33 -16.11
N PHE A 191 4.10 2.94 -15.38
CA PHE A 191 5.39 2.33 -15.05
C PHE A 191 5.54 2.15 -13.53
N GLY A 192 6.21 1.07 -13.11
CA GLY A 192 6.50 0.82 -11.69
C GLY A 192 7.56 1.79 -11.15
N THR A 193 7.27 2.46 -10.04
CA THR A 193 8.15 3.49 -9.44
C THR A 193 9.53 3.00 -9.04
N VAL A 194 9.64 1.74 -8.60
CA VAL A 194 10.93 1.14 -8.20
C VAL A 194 11.65 0.50 -9.39
N THR A 195 10.94 -0.25 -10.23
CA THR A 195 11.58 -1.09 -11.26
C THR A 195 11.60 -0.48 -12.67
N GLY A 196 10.86 0.60 -12.90
CA GLY A 196 10.66 1.20 -14.23
C GLY A 196 9.88 0.35 -15.24
N ARG A 197 9.44 -0.87 -14.85
CA ARG A 197 8.75 -1.79 -15.76
C ARG A 197 7.33 -1.31 -16.11
N PRO A 198 6.86 -1.53 -17.34
CA PRO A 198 5.48 -1.26 -17.70
C PRO A 198 4.53 -2.14 -16.89
N ARG A 199 3.38 -1.56 -16.53
CA ARG A 199 2.27 -2.25 -15.87
C ARG A 199 1.33 -2.79 -16.93
N ARG A 200 0.92 -4.04 -16.73
CA ARG A 200 -0.17 -4.68 -17.48
C ARG A 200 -1.49 -4.10 -16.97
N ALA A 201 -2.47 -3.90 -17.84
CA ALA A 201 -3.74 -3.27 -17.50
C ALA A 201 -4.93 -4.17 -17.85
N ALA A 202 -6.02 -4.04 -17.09
CA ALA A 202 -7.31 -4.65 -17.39
C ALA A 202 -8.44 -3.75 -16.87
N GLU A 203 -9.66 -4.02 -17.32
CA GLU A 203 -10.86 -3.39 -16.76
C GLU A 203 -11.01 -3.70 -15.26
N PHE A 204 -11.87 -2.93 -14.58
CA PHE A 204 -12.18 -3.15 -13.17
C PHE A 204 -12.82 -4.53 -12.97
N ASP A 205 -12.27 -5.32 -12.05
CA ASP A 205 -12.73 -6.68 -11.77
C ASP A 205 -13.51 -6.73 -10.45
N PHE A 206 -14.81 -6.96 -10.55
CA PHE A 206 -15.70 -7.00 -9.39
C PHE A 206 -15.51 -8.24 -8.52
N ASP A 207 -15.06 -9.37 -9.07
CA ASP A 207 -14.84 -10.59 -8.28
C ASP A 207 -13.60 -10.43 -7.42
N LEU A 208 -12.53 -9.85 -7.98
CA LEU A 208 -11.33 -9.48 -7.23
C LEU A 208 -11.64 -8.41 -6.19
N ALA A 209 -12.47 -7.42 -6.51
CA ALA A 209 -12.88 -6.39 -5.55
C ALA A 209 -13.72 -6.97 -4.41
N LEU A 210 -14.73 -7.79 -4.70
CA LEU A 210 -15.54 -8.49 -3.68
C LEU A 210 -14.69 -9.33 -2.75
N ARG A 211 -13.70 -10.04 -3.29
CA ARG A 211 -12.76 -10.82 -2.48
C ARG A 211 -11.93 -9.92 -1.57
N ALA A 212 -11.46 -8.77 -2.06
CA ALA A 212 -10.72 -7.81 -1.26
C ALA A 212 -11.57 -7.20 -0.14
N ILE A 213 -12.83 -6.83 -0.43
CA ILE A 213 -13.77 -6.34 0.59
C ILE A 213 -13.97 -7.38 1.68
N MET A 214 -14.23 -8.64 1.30
CA MET A 214 -14.47 -9.73 2.24
C MET A 214 -13.24 -10.03 3.12
N LEU A 215 -12.03 -10.04 2.56
CA LEU A 215 -10.80 -10.34 3.31
C LEU A 215 -10.39 -9.24 4.30
N ASN A 216 -10.72 -7.98 3.98
CA ASN A 216 -10.30 -6.84 4.79
C ASN A 216 -11.40 -6.32 5.72
N SER A 217 -12.63 -6.83 5.60
CA SER A 217 -13.80 -6.28 6.30
C SER A 217 -13.93 -4.77 6.06
N ALA A 218 -13.86 -4.36 4.80
CA ALA A 218 -13.84 -2.96 4.41
C ALA A 218 -15.09 -2.22 4.93
N THR A 219 -14.88 -1.09 5.60
CA THR A 219 -15.96 -0.20 6.02
C THR A 219 -16.25 0.87 4.98
N GLN A 220 -15.25 1.17 4.13
CA GLN A 220 -15.33 2.16 3.08
C GLN A 220 -14.35 1.85 1.94
N VAL A 221 -14.63 2.42 0.77
CA VAL A 221 -13.82 2.29 -0.44
C VAL A 221 -13.31 3.65 -0.91
N ALA A 222 -12.06 3.70 -1.35
CA ALA A 222 -11.55 4.81 -2.16
C ALA A 222 -11.38 4.36 -3.61
N ILE A 223 -11.86 5.16 -4.57
CA ILE A 223 -11.61 4.95 -6.00
C ILE A 223 -10.63 6.01 -6.49
N THR A 224 -9.50 5.58 -7.03
CA THR A 224 -8.45 6.47 -7.57
C THR A 224 -8.38 6.37 -9.08
N LYS A 225 -7.76 7.37 -9.72
CA LYS A 225 -7.59 7.43 -11.18
C LYS A 225 -8.92 7.42 -11.94
N LEU A 226 -9.95 8.04 -11.36
CA LEU A 226 -11.23 8.16 -12.05
C LEU A 226 -11.08 9.03 -13.30
N ASP A 227 -10.26 10.08 -13.22
CA ASP A 227 -9.85 10.96 -14.32
C ASP A 227 -9.15 10.22 -15.46
N VAL A 228 -8.36 9.19 -15.15
CA VAL A 228 -7.69 8.41 -16.21
C VAL A 228 -8.68 7.49 -16.94
N ARG A 229 -9.75 7.04 -16.27
CA ARG A 229 -10.81 6.26 -16.89
C ARG A 229 -11.86 7.14 -17.60
N PHE A 230 -12.16 8.29 -17.01
CA PHE A 230 -13.15 9.27 -17.43
C PHE A 230 -12.48 10.66 -17.44
N PRO A 231 -11.76 11.02 -18.53
CA PRO A 231 -10.97 12.26 -18.63
C PRO A 231 -11.73 13.55 -18.31
N GLU A 232 -13.03 13.56 -18.59
CA GLU A 232 -13.94 14.66 -18.27
C GLU A 232 -14.11 14.91 -16.76
N CYS A 233 -13.74 13.95 -15.91
CA CYS A 233 -13.80 14.07 -14.46
C CYS A 233 -12.53 14.68 -13.84
N ALA A 234 -11.53 15.02 -14.65
CA ALA A 234 -10.25 15.57 -14.15
C ALA A 234 -10.46 16.84 -13.32
N GLY A 235 -9.95 16.85 -12.08
CA GLY A 235 -10.02 17.98 -11.16
C GLY A 235 -11.40 18.26 -10.56
N VAL A 236 -12.42 17.45 -10.84
CA VAL A 236 -13.76 17.60 -10.27
C VAL A 236 -13.71 17.40 -8.74
N LYS A 237 -14.41 18.28 -8.00
CA LYS A 237 -14.39 18.32 -6.53
C LYS A 237 -15.72 17.95 -5.86
N SER A 238 -16.79 17.76 -6.63
CA SER A 238 -18.11 17.39 -6.12
C SER A 238 -18.72 16.24 -6.92
N ILE A 239 -19.40 15.33 -6.24
CA ILE A 239 -20.11 14.22 -6.89
C ILE A 239 -21.21 14.72 -7.84
N SER A 240 -21.79 15.89 -7.58
CA SER A 240 -22.81 16.51 -8.46
C SER A 240 -22.27 16.84 -9.84
N ASP A 241 -20.97 17.10 -9.93
CA ASP A 241 -20.33 17.66 -11.12
C ASP A 241 -19.66 16.57 -11.98
N LEU A 242 -19.64 15.32 -11.49
CA LEU A 242 -19.20 14.17 -12.28
C LEU A 242 -20.14 13.90 -13.46
N ASP A 243 -19.57 13.40 -14.55
CA ASP A 243 -20.34 12.87 -15.68
C ASP A 243 -21.26 11.69 -15.25
N ASN A 244 -22.30 11.42 -16.04
CA ASN A 244 -23.25 10.36 -15.77
C ASN A 244 -22.63 8.95 -15.84
N ASN A 245 -21.65 8.71 -16.72
CA ASN A 245 -20.97 7.42 -16.79
C ASN A 245 -20.09 7.17 -15.56
N ALA A 246 -19.34 8.18 -15.10
CA ALA A 246 -18.55 8.15 -13.89
C ALA A 246 -19.44 7.94 -12.65
N LYS A 247 -20.54 8.68 -12.53
CA LYS A 247 -21.55 8.46 -11.47
C LYS A 247 -22.11 7.04 -11.49
N SER A 248 -22.44 6.53 -12.68
CA SER A 248 -22.96 5.17 -12.85
C SER A 248 -21.91 4.12 -12.46
N PHE A 249 -20.64 4.35 -12.78
CA PHE A 249 -19.53 3.48 -12.40
C PHE A 249 -19.36 3.40 -10.88
N ILE A 250 -19.33 4.55 -10.19
CA ILE A 250 -19.25 4.61 -8.73
C ILE A 250 -20.45 3.91 -8.10
N LYS A 251 -21.66 4.22 -8.56
CA LYS A 251 -22.89 3.58 -8.06
C LYS A 251 -22.87 2.06 -8.24
N ASN A 252 -22.40 1.57 -9.39
CA ASN A 252 -22.28 0.13 -9.65
C ASN A 252 -21.27 -0.54 -8.71
N ILE A 253 -20.18 0.15 -8.35
CA ILE A 253 -19.24 -0.31 -7.31
C ILE A 253 -19.94 -0.44 -5.97
N GLU A 254 -20.65 0.58 -5.51
CA GLU A 254 -21.38 0.53 -4.24
C GLU A 254 -22.46 -0.55 -4.25
N ASP A 255 -23.23 -0.65 -5.34
CA ASP A 255 -24.31 -1.62 -5.51
C ASP A 255 -23.80 -3.05 -5.50
N LYS A 256 -22.63 -3.34 -6.09
CA LYS A 256 -22.05 -4.69 -6.11
C LYS A 256 -21.28 -5.02 -4.85
N LEU A 257 -20.44 -4.11 -4.36
CA LEU A 257 -19.57 -4.34 -3.21
C LEU A 257 -20.30 -4.23 -1.88
N LYS A 258 -21.46 -3.55 -1.84
CA LYS A 258 -22.24 -3.28 -0.62
C LYS A 258 -21.44 -2.54 0.45
N VAL A 259 -20.48 -1.72 0.02
CA VAL A 259 -19.62 -0.86 0.84
C VAL A 259 -19.59 0.52 0.18
N PRO A 260 -19.77 1.62 0.94
CA PRO A 260 -19.81 2.97 0.38
C PRO A 260 -18.46 3.38 -0.20
N VAL A 261 -18.49 4.11 -1.32
CA VAL A 261 -17.31 4.77 -1.87
C VAL A 261 -17.25 6.16 -1.26
N THR A 262 -16.27 6.42 -0.40
CA THR A 262 -16.22 7.66 0.39
C THR A 262 -15.15 8.65 -0.07
N LEU A 263 -14.18 8.19 -0.86
CA LEU A 263 -13.11 9.00 -1.43
C LEU A 263 -12.97 8.70 -2.92
N ILE A 264 -12.96 9.74 -3.75
CA ILE A 264 -12.87 9.59 -5.21
C ILE A 264 -11.75 10.50 -5.73
N GLY A 265 -10.63 9.91 -6.15
CA GLY A 265 -9.51 10.61 -6.75
C GLY A 265 -9.80 10.97 -8.21
N THR A 266 -9.75 12.27 -8.51
CA THR A 266 -10.03 12.90 -9.79
C THR A 266 -8.78 13.50 -10.44
N GLY A 267 -7.59 13.14 -9.96
CA GLY A 267 -6.34 13.65 -10.50
C GLY A 267 -5.13 13.34 -9.61
N PRO A 268 -3.94 13.81 -10.00
CA PRO A 268 -2.69 13.55 -9.29
C PRO A 268 -2.40 14.54 -8.15
N LEU A 269 -3.10 15.68 -8.07
CA LEU A 269 -2.85 16.68 -7.02
C LEU A 269 -3.52 16.29 -5.72
N ILE A 270 -3.01 16.81 -4.60
CA ILE A 270 -3.53 16.55 -3.25
C ILE A 270 -5.02 16.89 -3.14
N ASP A 271 -5.42 17.99 -3.78
CA ASP A 271 -6.80 18.46 -3.72
C ASP A 271 -7.70 17.77 -4.77
N ASP A 272 -7.16 16.99 -5.71
CA ASP A 272 -7.92 16.27 -6.75
C ASP A 272 -8.63 15.04 -6.18
N VAL A 273 -9.49 15.31 -5.20
CA VAL A 273 -10.27 14.32 -4.48
C VAL A 273 -11.65 14.89 -4.20
N ILE A 274 -12.66 14.05 -4.37
CA ILE A 274 -14.00 14.26 -3.83
C ILE A 274 -14.06 13.48 -2.52
N ASP A 275 -14.25 14.19 -1.41
CA ASP A 275 -14.42 13.61 -0.08
C ASP A 275 -15.89 13.69 0.32
N ILE A 276 -16.52 12.53 0.49
CA ILE A 276 -17.93 12.41 0.88
C ILE A 276 -18.11 11.67 2.21
N ARG A 277 -17.04 11.59 3.01
CA ARG A 277 -17.13 11.10 4.40
C ARG A 277 -17.97 12.06 5.24
N ALA A 278 -18.74 11.49 6.16
CA ALA A 278 -19.62 12.23 7.07
C ALA A 278 -18.84 12.89 8.23
#